data_AF-A0A3A5JP97-F1
#
_entry.id   AF-A0A3A5JP97-F1
#
_cell.length_a   1.000
_cell.length_b   1.000
_cell.length_c   1.000
_cell.angle_alpha   90.00
_cell.angle_beta   90.00
_cell.angle_gamma   90.00
#
_symmetry.space_group_name_H-M   'P 1'
#
loop_
_entity.id
_entity.type
_entity.pdbx_description
1 polymer ?
#
loop_
_entity_poly.entity_id
_entity_poly.type
_entity_poly.pdbx_seq_one_letter_code
_entity_poly.pdbx_strand_id
1 'polypeptide(L)'
;MPAKSVVHDRRHSMSDTGEMVGEVDTERSDEWASLRLILQNSRAKLLLQILAHPQRMPSAAELDYRNPSMESSTIQYHLRKLSDAGTIEKVKLPKGERARDLPSTFFRITEKGERLLKQANLYEEVETWREVYDRMERTPEIREIESMPRPS
;
A
#
# COMPACT_ATOMS: atom_id res chain seq x y z
N MET A 1 -70.26 34.16 -10.10
CA MET A 1 -69.00 34.31 -9.34
C MET A 1 -69.03 33.29 -8.21
N PRO A 2 -68.44 32.09 -8.40
CA PRO A 2 -67.06 31.82 -7.97
C PRO A 2 -66.25 30.97 -8.99
N ALA A 3 -65.06 30.51 -8.55
CA ALA A 3 -63.82 30.36 -9.31
C ALA A 3 -63.35 28.90 -9.58
N LYS A 4 -62.12 28.82 -10.16
CA LYS A 4 -61.14 27.72 -10.25
C LYS A 4 -61.24 26.86 -11.53
N SER A 5 -60.17 26.39 -12.16
CA SER A 5 -58.80 26.09 -11.69
C SER A 5 -57.82 26.03 -12.87
N VAL A 6 -56.63 26.63 -12.75
CA VAL A 6 -55.48 26.39 -13.63
C VAL A 6 -54.60 25.38 -12.92
N VAL A 7 -54.41 24.20 -13.53
CA VAL A 7 -53.51 23.16 -13.04
C VAL A 7 -52.10 23.51 -13.53
N HIS A 8 -51.19 23.82 -12.60
CA HIS A 8 -49.77 23.95 -12.87
C HIS A 8 -49.12 22.56 -12.77
N ASP A 9 -48.62 22.06 -13.90
CA ASP A 9 -47.70 20.92 -13.95
C ASP A 9 -46.38 21.33 -13.28
N ARG A 10 -46.10 20.75 -12.11
CA ARG A 10 -44.82 20.87 -11.41
C ARG A 10 -44.08 19.55 -11.58
N ARG A 11 -43.32 19.43 -12.67
CA ARG A 11 -42.19 18.49 -12.70
C ARG A 11 -41.10 19.04 -11.77
N HIS A 12 -41.11 18.62 -10.50
CA HIS A 12 -39.94 18.74 -9.64
C HIS A 12 -39.03 17.53 -9.89
N SER A 13 -37.90 17.82 -10.53
CA SER A 13 -36.70 17.01 -10.54
C SER A 13 -36.22 16.82 -9.09
N MET A 14 -36.50 15.66 -8.51
CA MET A 14 -35.82 15.12 -7.32
C MET A 14 -34.84 14.05 -7.82
N SER A 15 -33.61 13.91 -7.36
CA SER A 15 -32.71 14.73 -6.55
C SER A 15 -31.45 13.87 -6.46
N ASP A 16 -30.39 14.35 -7.10
CA ASP A 16 -29.00 13.83 -7.17
C ASP A 16 -28.28 13.76 -5.80
N THR A 17 -29.05 13.73 -4.71
CA THR A 17 -28.58 13.97 -3.34
C THR A 17 -28.56 12.70 -2.49
N GLY A 18 -29.32 11.66 -2.89
CA GLY A 18 -29.34 10.38 -2.18
C GLY A 18 -28.14 9.47 -2.46
N GLU A 19 -27.50 9.62 -3.63
CA GLU A 19 -26.37 8.81 -4.06
C GLU A 19 -25.05 9.32 -3.44
N MET A 20 -24.87 10.64 -3.39
CA MET A 20 -23.68 11.33 -2.86
C MET A 20 -23.43 11.10 -1.37
N VAL A 21 -24.47 10.84 -0.56
CA VAL A 21 -24.31 10.64 0.90
C VAL A 21 -23.82 9.23 1.23
N GLY A 22 -24.23 8.22 0.46
CA GLY A 22 -23.81 6.82 0.67
C GLY A 22 -22.39 6.53 0.20
N GLU A 23 -21.95 7.20 -0.87
CA GLU A 23 -20.59 7.06 -1.42
C GLU A 23 -19.54 7.61 -0.44
N VAL A 24 -19.76 8.83 0.08
CA VAL A 24 -18.81 9.50 0.97
C VAL A 24 -18.64 8.77 2.31
N ASP A 25 -19.69 8.18 2.87
CA ASP A 25 -19.60 7.41 4.13
C ASP A 25 -18.88 6.06 3.92
N THR A 26 -19.05 5.44 2.74
CA THR A 26 -18.32 4.22 2.36
C THR A 26 -16.83 4.53 2.17
N GLU A 27 -16.50 5.60 1.44
CA GLU A 27 -15.12 6.04 1.22
C GLU A 27 -14.38 6.35 2.53
N ARG A 28 -15.02 7.10 3.46
CA ARG A 28 -14.45 7.35 4.78
C ARG A 28 -14.21 6.07 5.55
N SER A 29 -15.19 5.15 5.54
CA SER A 29 -15.07 3.86 6.22
C SER A 29 -13.89 3.04 5.66
N ASP A 30 -13.71 3.02 4.34
CA ASP A 30 -12.62 2.32 3.66
C ASP A 30 -11.24 2.96 3.94
N GLU A 31 -11.18 4.28 4.05
CA GLU A 31 -9.97 5.01 4.42
C GLU A 31 -9.56 4.71 5.87
N TRP A 32 -10.51 4.76 6.81
CA TRP A 32 -10.28 4.38 8.21
C TRP A 32 -9.83 2.92 8.35
N ALA A 33 -10.44 2.00 7.60
CA ALA A 33 -10.02 0.59 7.59
C ALA A 33 -8.59 0.44 7.06
N SER A 34 -8.22 1.21 6.03
CA SER A 34 -6.86 1.24 5.47
C SER A 34 -5.84 1.77 6.48
N LEU A 35 -6.16 2.85 7.20
CA LEU A 35 -5.31 3.38 8.28
C LEU A 35 -5.09 2.35 9.39
N ARG A 36 -6.17 1.72 9.86
CA ARG A 36 -6.09 0.67 10.89
C ARG A 36 -5.25 -0.53 10.42
N LEU A 37 -5.31 -0.86 9.14
CA LEU A 37 -4.51 -1.93 8.55
C LEU A 37 -3.01 -1.61 8.62
N ILE A 38 -2.60 -0.41 8.20
CA ILE A 38 -1.18 -0.02 8.12
C ILE A 38 -0.56 0.22 9.50
N LEU A 39 -1.34 0.68 10.49
CA LEU A 39 -0.87 0.96 11.85
C LEU A 39 -0.59 -0.30 12.69
N GLN A 40 -0.91 -1.50 12.19
CA GLN A 40 -0.45 -2.71 12.87
C GLN A 40 1.08 -2.82 12.77
N ASN A 41 1.76 -2.96 13.92
CA ASN A 41 3.23 -2.91 14.05
C ASN A 41 3.99 -3.65 12.95
N SER A 42 3.67 -4.92 12.67
CA SER A 42 4.36 -5.70 11.63
C SER A 42 4.19 -5.10 10.24
N ARG A 43 3.01 -4.56 9.91
CA ARG A 43 2.76 -3.93 8.60
C ARG A 43 3.43 -2.56 8.50
N ALA A 44 3.33 -1.74 9.54
CA ALA A 44 4.04 -0.46 9.60
C ALA A 44 5.55 -0.67 9.40
N LYS A 45 6.15 -1.65 10.09
CA LYS A 45 7.55 -2.02 9.93
C LYS A 45 7.90 -2.40 8.49
N LEU A 46 7.11 -3.27 7.85
CA LEU A 46 7.35 -3.67 6.46
C LEU A 46 7.22 -2.48 5.48
N LEU A 47 6.23 -1.60 5.67
CA LEU A 47 6.05 -0.41 4.85
C LEU A 47 7.23 0.56 4.98
N LEU A 48 7.71 0.79 6.20
CA LEU A 48 8.88 1.62 6.46
C LEU A 48 10.15 1.01 5.84
N GLN A 49 10.31 -0.31 5.90
CA GLN A 49 11.43 -1.00 5.24
C GLN A 49 11.37 -0.89 3.70
N ILE A 50 10.19 -0.94 3.10
CA ILE A 50 10.02 -0.69 1.66
C ILE A 50 10.41 0.76 1.31
N LEU A 51 10.00 1.75 2.12
CA LEU A 51 10.38 3.15 1.93
C LEU A 51 11.86 3.44 2.21
N ALA A 52 12.47 2.71 3.13
CA ALA A 52 13.87 2.87 3.47
C ALA A 52 14.81 2.17 2.49
N HIS A 53 14.32 1.19 1.72
CA HIS A 53 15.12 0.53 0.70
C HIS A 53 15.62 1.55 -0.35
N PRO A 54 16.91 1.54 -0.75
CA PRO A 54 17.48 2.52 -1.68
C PRO A 54 16.73 2.63 -3.00
N GLN A 55 16.32 1.48 -3.55
CA GLN A 55 15.53 1.40 -4.79
C GLN A 55 14.01 1.43 -4.56
N ARG A 56 13.54 1.68 -3.33
CA ARG A 56 12.11 1.67 -2.91
C ARG A 56 11.32 0.40 -3.27
N MET A 57 12.03 -0.69 -3.54
CA MET A 57 11.45 -1.88 -4.11
C MET A 57 12.19 -3.17 -3.69
N PRO A 58 12.08 -3.60 -2.43
CA PRO A 58 12.63 -4.87 -1.98
C PRO A 58 11.78 -6.06 -2.45
N SER A 59 12.40 -7.23 -2.44
CA SER A 59 11.78 -8.54 -2.57
C SER A 59 11.29 -9.07 -1.22
N ALA A 60 10.50 -10.15 -1.26
CA ALA A 60 10.10 -10.82 -0.01
C ALA A 60 11.28 -11.45 0.72
N ALA A 61 12.32 -11.94 0.02
CA ALA A 61 13.51 -12.52 0.64
C ALA A 61 14.32 -11.46 1.39
N GLU A 62 14.44 -10.25 0.82
CA GLU A 62 15.06 -9.12 1.50
C GLU A 62 14.30 -8.69 2.75
N LEU A 63 12.97 -8.67 2.71
CA LEU A 63 12.14 -8.37 3.87
C LEU A 63 12.24 -9.48 4.92
N ASP A 64 12.27 -10.75 4.51
CA ASP A 64 12.46 -11.90 5.41
C ASP A 64 13.77 -11.80 6.19
N TYR A 65 14.88 -11.58 5.49
CA TYR A 65 16.19 -11.41 6.09
C TYR A 65 16.25 -10.30 7.15
N ARG A 66 15.52 -9.19 6.93
CA ARG A 66 15.44 -8.03 7.83
C ARG A 66 14.55 -8.24 9.05
N ASN A 67 13.84 -9.37 9.11
CA ASN A 67 12.85 -9.65 10.12
C ASN A 67 13.01 -11.06 10.68
N PRO A 68 14.16 -11.38 11.33
CA PRO A 68 14.43 -12.73 11.84
C PRO A 68 13.44 -13.18 12.93
N SER A 69 12.66 -12.27 13.51
CA SER A 69 11.60 -12.57 14.48
C SER A 69 10.22 -12.79 13.85
N MET A 70 10.07 -12.64 12.53
CA MET A 70 8.84 -12.95 11.80
C MET A 70 9.07 -14.14 10.88
N GLU A 71 8.16 -15.12 10.95
CA GLU A 71 8.10 -16.21 10.00
C GLU A 71 7.88 -15.70 8.57
N SER A 72 8.54 -16.30 7.58
CA SER A 72 8.40 -15.91 6.16
C SER A 72 6.95 -15.98 5.69
N SER A 73 6.17 -16.95 6.19
CA SER A 73 4.75 -17.09 5.90
C SER A 73 3.92 -15.90 6.40
N THR A 74 4.31 -15.30 7.54
CA THR A 74 3.70 -14.12 8.14
C THR A 74 4.02 -12.88 7.32
N ILE A 75 5.26 -12.73 6.85
CA ILE A 75 5.65 -11.64 5.95
C ILE A 75 4.86 -11.72 4.65
N GLN A 76 4.78 -12.89 4.03
CA GLN A 76 3.97 -13.11 2.83
C GLN A 76 2.49 -12.80 3.05
N TYR A 77 1.95 -13.16 4.22
CA TYR A 77 0.58 -12.80 4.60
C TYR A 77 0.38 -11.28 4.69
N HIS A 78 1.28 -10.56 5.35
CA HIS A 78 1.20 -9.10 5.44
C HIS A 78 1.32 -8.42 4.08
N LEU A 79 2.25 -8.85 3.23
CA LEU A 79 2.41 -8.34 1.87
C LEU A 79 1.16 -8.57 1.02
N ARG A 80 0.49 -9.72 1.15
CA ARG A 80 -0.81 -9.95 0.51
C ARG A 80 -1.85 -8.96 1.00
N LYS A 81 -2.04 -8.81 2.31
CA LYS A 81 -3.03 -7.88 2.87
C LYS A 81 -2.79 -6.42 2.48
N LEU A 82 -1.54 -5.98 2.43
CA LEU A 82 -1.18 -4.63 1.98
C LEU A 82 -1.44 -4.45 0.48
N SER A 83 -1.19 -5.49 -0.32
CA SER A 83 -1.47 -5.48 -1.76
C SER A 83 -2.97 -5.48 -2.05
N ASP A 84 -3.75 -6.29 -1.33
CA ASP A 84 -5.21 -6.36 -1.46
C ASP A 84 -5.86 -5.01 -1.10
N ALA A 85 -5.29 -4.28 -0.13
CA ALA A 85 -5.73 -2.94 0.25
C ALA A 85 -5.25 -1.83 -0.71
N GLY A 86 -4.43 -2.17 -1.71
CA GLY A 86 -3.84 -1.22 -2.65
C GLY A 86 -2.79 -0.28 -2.04
N THR A 87 -2.24 -0.59 -0.87
CA THR A 87 -1.17 0.19 -0.21
C THR A 87 0.19 -0.07 -0.85
N ILE A 88 0.40 -1.30 -1.33
CA ILE A 88 1.59 -1.70 -2.08
C ILE A 88 1.17 -2.40 -3.37
N GLU A 89 2.08 -2.50 -4.32
CA GLU A 89 1.89 -3.31 -5.52
C GLU A 89 3.03 -4.30 -5.73
N LYS A 90 2.71 -5.40 -6.40
CA LYS A 90 3.66 -6.46 -6.78
C LYS A 90 4.21 -6.16 -8.18
N VAL A 91 5.50 -5.93 -8.27
CA VAL A 91 6.20 -5.71 -9.54
C VAL A 91 6.97 -6.97 -9.90
N LYS A 92 6.64 -7.60 -11.03
CA LYS A 92 7.21 -8.89 -11.43
C LYS A 92 8.24 -8.69 -12.54
N LEU A 93 9.35 -9.43 -12.46
CA LEU A 93 10.29 -9.51 -13.58
C LEU A 93 9.62 -10.19 -14.80
N PRO A 94 9.92 -9.71 -16.02
CA PRO A 94 9.59 -10.40 -17.26
C PRO A 94 10.10 -11.83 -17.24
N LYS A 95 9.40 -12.76 -17.90
CA LYS A 95 9.74 -14.19 -17.85
C LYS A 95 11.18 -14.49 -18.27
N GLY A 96 11.73 -13.73 -19.23
CA GLY A 96 13.11 -13.91 -19.73
C GLY A 96 14.20 -13.37 -18.81
N GLU A 97 13.86 -12.57 -17.80
CA GLU A 97 14.80 -11.96 -16.85
C GLU A 97 14.84 -12.69 -15.51
N ARG A 98 14.05 -13.76 -15.36
CA ARG A 98 13.99 -14.55 -14.12
C ARG A 98 15.15 -15.52 -14.07
N ALA A 99 15.95 -15.42 -13.02
CA ALA A 99 16.95 -16.41 -12.67
C ALA A 99 16.38 -17.44 -11.69
N ARG A 100 16.98 -18.63 -11.68
CA ARG A 100 16.68 -19.65 -10.66
C ARG A 100 17.19 -19.16 -9.31
N ASP A 101 16.47 -19.50 -8.24
CA ASP A 101 16.83 -19.21 -6.84
C ASP A 101 16.92 -17.72 -6.48
N LEU A 102 16.63 -16.81 -7.43
CA LEU A 102 16.52 -15.38 -7.20
C LEU A 102 15.07 -14.89 -7.22
N PRO A 103 14.73 -13.83 -6.46
CA PRO A 103 13.38 -13.28 -6.46
C PRO A 103 12.95 -12.77 -7.85
N SER A 104 11.72 -13.10 -8.22
CA SER A 104 11.08 -12.61 -9.46
C SER A 104 9.94 -11.62 -9.20
N THR A 105 9.69 -11.30 -7.93
CA THR A 105 8.62 -10.39 -7.51
C THR A 105 9.16 -9.45 -6.44
N PHE A 106 8.93 -8.17 -6.65
CA PHE A 106 9.29 -7.07 -5.76
C PHE A 106 8.05 -6.28 -5.36
N PHE A 107 8.19 -5.44 -4.36
CA PHE A 107 7.08 -4.70 -3.77
C PHE A 107 7.43 -3.22 -3.66
N ARG A 108 6.57 -2.34 -4.17
CA ARG A 108 6.70 -0.89 -4.01
C ARG A 108 5.44 -0.29 -3.38
N ILE A 109 5.60 0.83 -2.68
CA ILE A 109 4.47 1.59 -2.13
C ILE A 109 3.70 2.25 -3.28
N THR A 110 2.38 2.21 -3.25
CA THR A 110 1.53 2.93 -4.20
C THR A 110 1.32 4.38 -3.75
N GLU A 111 0.81 5.25 -4.62
CA GLU A 111 0.42 6.61 -4.22
C GLU A 111 -0.58 6.62 -3.05
N LYS A 112 -1.56 5.69 -3.06
CA LYS A 112 -2.50 5.50 -1.94
C LYS A 112 -1.73 5.18 -0.65
N GLY A 113 -0.78 4.26 -0.72
CA GLY A 113 0.04 3.88 0.43
C GLY A 113 0.86 5.04 0.98
N GLU A 114 1.47 5.85 0.11
CA GLU A 114 2.20 7.04 0.55
C GLU A 114 1.32 8.05 1.27
N ARG A 115 0.11 8.32 0.74
CA ARG A 115 -0.84 9.24 1.38
C ARG A 115 -1.23 8.75 2.78
N LEU A 116 -1.56 7.47 2.92
CA LEU A 116 -1.91 6.87 4.21
C LEU A 116 -0.74 6.93 5.21
N LEU A 117 0.49 6.68 4.75
CA LEU A 117 1.68 6.76 5.60
C LEU A 117 2.00 8.18 6.05
N LYS A 118 1.79 9.18 5.18
CA LYS A 118 1.90 10.61 5.54
C LYS A 118 0.83 10.99 6.56
N GLN A 119 -0.42 10.58 6.36
CA GLN A 119 -1.51 10.82 7.30
C GLN A 119 -1.27 10.18 8.67
N ALA A 120 -0.60 9.03 8.71
CA ALA A 120 -0.22 8.33 9.92
C ALA A 120 1.08 8.86 10.57
N ASN A 121 1.69 9.93 10.04
CA ASN A 121 3.00 10.46 10.44
C ASN A 121 4.14 9.42 10.43
N LEU A 122 4.01 8.35 9.64
CA LEU A 122 5.05 7.33 9.50
C LEU A 122 6.09 7.70 8.46
N TYR A 123 5.76 8.61 7.54
CA TYR A 123 6.68 8.99 6.46
C TYR A 123 7.93 9.75 6.97
N GLU A 124 7.84 10.41 8.12
CA GLU A 124 8.94 11.18 8.72
C GLU A 124 10.04 10.26 9.28
N GLU A 125 9.67 9.04 9.67
CA GLU A 125 10.59 8.03 10.22
C GLU A 125 11.53 7.42 9.15
N VAL A 126 11.24 7.63 7.86
CA VAL A 126 11.91 6.94 6.75
C VAL A 126 13.43 7.14 6.77
N GLU A 127 13.90 8.33 7.13
CA GLU A 127 15.33 8.62 7.15
C GLU A 127 16.05 7.83 8.24
N THR A 128 15.46 7.73 9.43
CA THR A 128 15.98 6.88 10.51
C THR A 128 16.04 5.41 10.08
N TRP A 129 15.02 4.94 9.36
CA TRP A 129 15.02 3.57 8.82
C TRP A 129 16.04 3.34 7.71
N ARG A 130 16.38 4.36 6.91
CA ARG A 130 17.48 4.28 5.92
C ARG A 130 18.82 4.07 6.59
N GLU A 131 19.11 4.79 7.68
CA GLU A 131 20.35 4.58 8.43
C GLU A 131 20.46 3.14 8.96
N VAL A 132 19.35 2.59 9.47
CA VAL A 132 19.29 1.19 9.92
C VAL A 132 19.53 0.23 8.76
N TYR A 133 18.95 0.50 7.60
CA TYR A 133 19.15 -0.28 6.39
C TYR A 133 20.62 -0.28 5.96
N ASP A 134 21.28 0.87 5.96
CA ASP A 134 22.66 1.02 5.49
C ASP A 134 23.65 0.28 6.39
N ARG A 135 23.45 0.34 7.71
CA ARG A 135 24.30 -0.32 8.70
C ARG A 135 24.10 -1.84 8.80
N MET A 136 23.05 -2.38 8.19
CA MET A 136 22.75 -3.82 8.25
C MET A 136 23.87 -4.64 7.60
N GLU A 137 24.38 -5.66 8.29
CA GLU A 137 25.25 -6.65 7.65
C GLU A 137 24.47 -7.44 6.61
N ARG A 138 25.13 -7.76 5.49
CA ARG A 138 24.51 -8.51 4.38
C ARG A 138 25.30 -9.77 4.12
N THR A 139 24.61 -10.89 3.97
CA THR A 139 25.19 -12.12 3.41
C THR A 139 25.50 -11.93 1.91
N PRO A 140 26.35 -12.78 1.32
CA PRO A 140 26.59 -12.75 -0.13
C PRO A 140 25.31 -12.86 -0.95
N GLU A 141 24.39 -13.75 -0.56
CA GLU A 141 23.08 -13.93 -1.20
C GLU A 141 22.23 -12.65 -1.17
N ILE A 142 22.16 -11.98 -0.02
CA ILE A 142 21.39 -10.72 0.09
C ILE A 142 22.03 -9.61 -0.75
N ARG A 143 23.36 -9.54 -0.84
CA ARG A 143 24.03 -8.59 -1.73
C ARG A 143 23.73 -8.87 -3.19
N GLU A 144 23.70 -10.15 -3.59
CA GLU A 144 23.33 -10.54 -4.95
C GLU A 144 21.90 -10.08 -5.27
N ILE A 145 20.93 -10.38 -4.39
CA ILE A 145 19.54 -9.94 -4.55
C ILE A 145 19.41 -8.41 -4.60
N GLU A 146 20.10 -7.68 -3.71
CA GLU A 146 20.07 -6.21 -3.68
C GLU A 146 20.68 -5.57 -4.94
N SER A 147 21.65 -6.25 -5.58
CA SER A 147 22.28 -5.82 -6.82
C SER A 147 21.46 -6.11 -8.08
N MET A 148 20.41 -6.93 -7.98
CA MET A 148 19.56 -7.25 -9.13
C MET A 148 18.89 -5.99 -9.68
N PRO A 149 18.79 -5.85 -11.02
CA PRO A 149 18.04 -4.76 -11.62
C PRO A 149 16.58 -4.83 -11.15
N ARG A 150 16.04 -3.65 -10.84
CA ARG A 150 14.67 -3.48 -10.42
C ARG A 150 13.80 -3.12 -11.63
N PRO A 151 12.62 -3.75 -11.81
CA PRO A 151 11.71 -3.36 -12.89
C PRO A 151 11.31 -1.87 -12.78
N SER A 152 11.01 -1.22 -13.90
CA SER A 152 10.46 0.16 -13.90
C SER A 152 8.95 0.16 -13.72
#